data_AF-A0A1G3LTA3-F1
#
_entry.id   AF-A0A1G3LTA3-F1
#
_cell.length_a   1.000
_cell.length_b   1.000
_cell.length_c   1.000
_cell.angle_alpha   90.00
_cell.angle_beta   90.00
_cell.angle_gamma   90.00
#
_symmetry.space_group_name_H-M   'P 1'
#
loop_
_entity.id
_entity.type
_entity.pdbx_description
1 polymer ?
#
loop_
_entity_poly.entity_id
_entity_poly.type
_entity_poly.pdbx_seq_one_letter_code
_entity_poly.pdbx_strand_id
1 'polypeptide(L)'
;MAERKVNFGAYAILEPVKYQFAKMPEWYWVIEPPTSRDELQMAKFYNAPQITIGPAGTSRPGLPTWIETAHREIALTFGGTNIPLADVAVEDGGEPLVKVGMSVDEIEAILGAMPQEIVSEIWAAIGAIVPTWGPYKGEPTDSKN
;
A
#
# COMPACT_ATOMS: atom_id res chain seq x y z
N MET A 1 7.54 -18.36 -17.28
CA MET A 1 6.67 -19.45 -16.78
C MET A 1 5.28 -19.21 -17.34
N ALA A 2 4.60 -20.23 -17.88
CA ALA A 2 3.25 -20.05 -18.39
C ALA A 2 2.30 -19.69 -17.24
N GLU A 3 1.60 -18.57 -17.37
CA GLU A 3 0.63 -18.10 -16.39
C GLU A 3 -0.51 -19.14 -16.29
N ARG A 4 -0.59 -19.83 -15.16
CA ARG A 4 -1.59 -20.87 -14.94
C ARG A 4 -2.92 -20.17 -14.72
N LYS A 5 -3.77 -20.14 -15.74
CA LYS A 5 -5.09 -19.50 -15.65
C LYS A 5 -5.98 -20.32 -14.70
N VAL A 6 -6.06 -19.89 -13.44
CA VAL A 6 -6.90 -20.51 -12.41
C VAL A 6 -8.34 -20.02 -12.63
N ASN A 7 -9.28 -20.96 -12.72
CA ASN A 7 -10.71 -20.64 -12.84
C ASN A 7 -11.33 -20.63 -11.45
N PHE A 8 -11.75 -19.45 -10.98
CA PHE A 8 -12.39 -19.26 -9.69
C PHE A 8 -13.93 -19.35 -9.75
N GLY A 9 -14.52 -19.81 -10.85
CA GLY A 9 -15.96 -20.01 -10.97
C GLY A 9 -16.74 -18.68 -10.86
N ALA A 10 -17.71 -18.62 -9.95
CA ALA A 10 -18.59 -17.46 -9.75
C ALA A 10 -18.02 -16.38 -8.80
N TYR A 11 -16.84 -16.58 -8.24
CA TYR A 11 -16.18 -15.54 -7.43
C TYR A 11 -15.74 -14.38 -8.34
N ALA A 12 -16.02 -13.15 -7.91
CA ALA A 12 -15.63 -11.96 -8.65
C ALA A 12 -14.10 -11.82 -8.64
N ILE A 13 -13.50 -11.85 -9.83
CA ILE A 13 -12.15 -11.33 -10.04
C ILE A 13 -12.33 -9.81 -10.02
N LEU A 14 -11.89 -9.16 -8.95
CA LEU A 14 -11.89 -7.71 -8.88
C LEU A 14 -10.90 -7.18 -9.92
N GLU A 15 -11.27 -6.11 -10.62
CA GLU A 15 -10.40 -5.47 -11.60
C GLU A 15 -9.46 -4.48 -10.89
N PRO A 16 -8.21 -4.32 -11.38
CA PRO A 16 -7.31 -3.29 -10.86
C PRO A 16 -7.91 -1.89 -11.05
N VAL A 17 -7.73 -1.03 -10.05
CA VAL A 17 -8.25 0.34 -10.08
C VAL A 17 -7.12 1.32 -10.35
N LYS A 18 -7.27 2.15 -11.38
CA LYS A 18 -6.34 3.25 -11.67
C LYS A 18 -6.77 4.49 -10.89
N TYR A 19 -6.01 4.85 -9.87
CA TYR A 19 -6.18 6.08 -9.09
C TYR A 19 -5.39 7.24 -9.71
N GLN A 20 -5.98 8.44 -9.81
CA GLN A 20 -5.31 9.67 -10.25
C GLN A 20 -5.10 10.60 -9.07
N PHE A 21 -3.92 11.23 -9.00
CA PHE A 21 -3.59 12.11 -7.89
C PHE A 21 -4.31 13.46 -7.98
N ALA A 22 -4.78 13.98 -6.85
CA ALA A 22 -5.53 15.22 -6.78
C ALA A 22 -4.69 16.44 -7.17
N LYS A 23 -3.42 16.46 -6.75
CA LYS A 23 -2.49 17.58 -7.04
C LYS A 23 -1.76 17.43 -8.38
N MET A 24 -1.64 16.21 -8.89
CA MET A 24 -0.98 15.88 -10.16
C MET A 24 -1.87 14.91 -10.95
N PRO A 25 -2.96 15.38 -11.60
CA PRO A 25 -3.95 14.53 -12.25
C PRO A 25 -3.41 13.67 -13.39
N GLU A 26 -2.27 14.06 -13.95
CA GLU A 26 -1.51 13.29 -14.94
C GLU A 26 -0.83 12.06 -14.32
N TRP A 27 -0.53 12.09 -13.02
CA TRP A 27 0.03 10.95 -12.32
C TRP A 27 -1.06 9.97 -11.92
N TYR A 28 -0.71 8.69 -11.95
CA TYR A 28 -1.57 7.61 -11.52
C TYR A 28 -0.83 6.57 -10.69
N TRP A 29 -1.61 5.86 -9.88
CA TRP A 29 -1.23 4.66 -9.17
C TRP A 29 -2.26 3.57 -9.47
N VAL A 30 -1.80 2.39 -9.88
CA VAL A 30 -2.68 1.23 -10.10
C VAL A 30 -2.71 0.41 -8.83
N ILE A 31 -3.92 0.16 -8.34
CA ILE A 31 -4.21 -0.61 -7.13
C ILE A 31 -4.75 -1.96 -7.57
N GLU A 32 -3.96 -3.00 -7.36
CA GLU A 32 -4.41 -4.39 -7.49
C GLU A 32 -5.31 -4.73 -6.30
N PRO A 33 -6.41 -5.46 -6.50
CA PRO A 33 -7.21 -5.95 -5.39
C PRO A 33 -6.40 -6.98 -4.59
N PRO A 34 -6.42 -6.91 -3.24
CA PRO A 34 -5.67 -7.84 -2.42
C PRO A 34 -6.21 -9.24 -2.58
N THR A 35 -5.30 -10.20 -2.70
CA THR A 35 -5.59 -11.62 -2.74
C THR A 35 -5.57 -12.22 -1.33
N SER A 36 -6.04 -13.46 -1.19
CA SER A 36 -5.91 -14.18 0.08
C SER A 36 -4.44 -14.37 0.53
N ARG A 37 -3.49 -14.30 -0.40
CA ARG A 37 -2.07 -14.33 -0.07
C ARG A 37 -1.64 -13.03 0.62
N ASP A 38 -2.14 -11.90 0.15
CA ASP A 38 -1.76 -10.58 0.66
C ASP A 38 -2.37 -10.36 2.04
N GLU A 39 -3.61 -10.82 2.26
CA GLU A 39 -4.24 -10.86 3.59
C GLU A 39 -3.43 -11.73 4.57
N LEU A 40 -2.91 -12.87 4.13
CA LEU A 40 -2.03 -13.71 4.96
C LEU A 40 -0.70 -13.01 5.26
N GLN A 41 -0.17 -12.23 4.31
CA GLN A 41 1.05 -11.43 4.54
C GLN A 41 0.80 -10.30 5.54
N MET A 42 -0.34 -9.61 5.46
CA MET A 42 -0.76 -8.62 6.46
C MET A 42 -0.94 -9.25 7.84
N ALA A 43 -1.61 -10.39 7.93
CA ALA A 43 -1.77 -11.10 9.20
C ALA A 43 -0.42 -11.48 9.82
N LYS A 44 0.54 -11.96 9.02
CA LYS A 44 1.90 -12.25 9.49
C LYS A 44 2.63 -10.99 9.92
N PHE A 45 2.46 -9.90 9.18
CA PHE A 45 3.06 -8.61 9.50
C PHE A 45 2.59 -8.08 10.86
N TYR A 46 1.29 -8.11 11.14
CA TYR A 46 0.75 -7.70 12.45
C TYR A 46 1.19 -8.59 13.61
N ASN A 47 1.40 -9.88 13.36
CA ASN A 47 1.81 -10.85 14.38
C ASN A 47 3.34 -11.01 14.47
N ALA A 48 4.11 -10.31 13.64
CA ALA A 48 5.56 -10.35 13.71
C ALA A 48 6.01 -9.71 15.03
N PRO A 49 6.92 -10.35 15.79
CA PRO A 49 7.40 -9.80 17.04
C PRO A 49 8.21 -8.53 16.76
N GLN A 50 7.58 -7.37 16.92
CA GLN A 50 8.28 -6.09 16.94
C GLN A 50 8.72 -5.79 18.37
N ILE A 51 9.97 -5.37 18.56
CA ILE A 51 10.48 -4.95 19.86
C ILE A 51 10.53 -3.42 19.87
N THR A 52 9.67 -2.80 20.65
CA THR A 52 9.78 -1.37 20.95
C THR A 52 10.61 -1.20 22.22
N ILE A 53 11.67 -0.40 22.15
CA ILE A 53 12.49 -0.04 23.30
C ILE A 53 11.87 1.21 23.94
N GLY A 54 11.26 1.04 25.11
CA GLY A 54 10.72 2.16 25.87
C GLY A 54 11.81 3.08 26.44
N PRO A 55 11.45 4.27 26.95
CA PRO A 55 12.39 5.26 27.50
C PRO A 55 13.29 4.73 28.64
N ALA A 56 12.85 3.67 29.32
CA ALA A 56 13.58 3.01 30.40
C ALA A 56 14.33 1.73 29.95
N GLY A 57 14.55 1.52 28.65
CA GLY A 57 15.19 0.32 28.10
C GLY A 57 14.34 -0.95 28.19
N THR A 58 13.04 -0.82 28.51
CA THR A 58 12.14 -1.97 28.56
C THR A 58 11.72 -2.36 27.13
N SER A 59 11.98 -3.61 26.76
CA SER A 59 11.48 -4.22 25.53
C SER A 59 10.02 -4.61 25.71
N ARG A 60 9.16 -4.18 24.80
CA ARG A 60 7.76 -4.63 24.74
C ARG A 60 7.42 -5.08 23.32
N PRO A 61 6.55 -6.09 23.16
CA PRO A 61 5.92 -6.37 21.88
C PRO A 61 5.20 -5.10 21.40
N GLY A 62 5.66 -4.54 20.28
CA GLY A 62 5.01 -3.44 19.59
C GLY A 62 4.05 -3.98 18.53
N LEU A 63 2.97 -3.24 18.26
CA LEU A 63 2.22 -3.40 17.03
C LEU A 63 2.85 -2.51 15.95
N PRO A 64 2.75 -2.88 14.66
CA PRO A 64 3.12 -1.97 13.59
C PRO A 64 2.42 -0.63 13.74
N THR A 65 3.17 0.43 13.50
CA THR A 65 2.63 1.79 13.40
C THR A 65 1.71 1.90 12.18
N TRP A 66 0.87 2.94 12.18
CA TRP A 66 -0.04 3.20 11.06
C TRP A 66 0.72 3.45 9.75
N ILE A 67 1.91 4.06 9.79
CA ILE A 67 2.70 4.32 8.58
C ILE A 67 3.35 3.05 8.03
N GLU A 68 3.84 2.16 8.89
CA GLU A 68 4.35 0.85 8.46
C GLU A 68 3.23 0.00 7.86
N THR A 69 2.02 0.09 8.44
CA THR A 69 0.82 -0.53 7.88
C THR A 69 0.50 0.03 6.50
N ALA A 70 0.47 1.35 6.35
CA ALA A 70 0.21 2.00 5.07
C ALA A 70 1.22 1.57 3.99
N HIS A 71 2.52 1.56 4.32
CA HIS A 71 3.56 1.14 3.39
C HIS A 71 3.38 -0.31 2.94
N ARG A 72 3.10 -1.22 3.88
CA ARG A 72 2.90 -2.63 3.58
C ARG A 72 1.69 -2.85 2.68
N GLU A 73 0.56 -2.22 2.99
CA GLU A 73 -0.67 -2.33 2.19
C GLU A 73 -0.48 -1.77 0.77
N ILE A 74 0.13 -0.58 0.64
CA ILE A 74 0.44 0.03 -0.66
C ILE A 74 1.36 -0.88 -1.48
N ALA A 75 2.40 -1.43 -0.86
CA ALA A 75 3.35 -2.29 -1.55
C ALA A 75 2.73 -3.64 -1.99
N LEU A 76 1.84 -4.22 -1.18
CA LEU A 76 1.15 -5.48 -1.51
C LEU A 76 0.13 -5.31 -2.64
N THR A 77 -0.44 -4.12 -2.80
CA THR A 77 -1.48 -3.82 -3.80
C THR A 77 -0.94 -3.04 -4.99
N PHE A 78 0.37 -2.96 -5.16
CA PHE A 78 0.96 -2.22 -6.27
C PHE A 78 0.75 -2.93 -7.61
N GLY A 79 0.07 -2.26 -8.55
CA GLY A 79 -0.12 -2.72 -9.94
C GLY A 79 0.67 -1.93 -10.98
N GLY A 80 1.26 -0.79 -10.63
CA GLY A 80 1.95 0.09 -11.57
C GLY A 80 1.78 1.58 -11.26
N THR A 81 2.62 2.43 -11.86
CA THR A 81 2.53 3.89 -11.75
C THR A 81 3.21 4.55 -12.95
N ASN A 82 2.84 5.80 -13.27
CA ASN A 82 3.60 6.66 -14.18
C ASN A 82 4.29 7.85 -13.47
N ILE A 83 4.33 7.87 -12.13
CA ILE A 83 5.14 8.87 -11.42
C ILE A 83 6.59 8.68 -11.89
N PRO A 84 7.24 9.70 -12.47
CA PRO A 84 8.56 9.51 -13.05
C PRO A 84 9.63 9.48 -11.95
N LEU A 85 10.66 8.64 -12.15
CA LEU A 85 11.82 8.56 -11.25
C LEU A 85 12.72 9.81 -11.34
N ALA A 86 12.70 10.48 -12.49
CA ALA A 86 13.51 11.66 -12.80
C ALA A 86 12.66 12.67 -13.59
N ASP A 87 13.27 13.72 -14.14
CA ASP A 87 12.54 14.81 -14.82
C ASP A 87 11.88 14.41 -16.14
N VAL A 88 12.17 13.21 -16.65
CA VAL A 88 11.58 12.70 -17.90
C VAL A 88 10.29 11.94 -17.57
N ALA A 89 9.17 12.40 -18.11
CA ALA A 89 7.89 11.72 -17.97
C ALA A 89 7.93 10.29 -18.53
N VAL A 90 7.18 9.38 -17.92
CA VAL A 90 7.13 7.97 -18.35
C VAL A 90 6.58 7.83 -19.78
N GLU A 91 5.66 8.71 -20.16
CA GLU A 91 5.06 8.75 -21.51
C GLU A 91 6.08 9.15 -22.59
N ASP A 92 7.10 9.93 -22.21
CA ASP A 92 8.20 10.37 -23.08
C ASP A 92 9.39 9.39 -23.06
N GLY A 93 9.22 8.20 -22.46
CA GLY A 93 10.26 7.18 -22.33
C GLY A 93 11.07 7.25 -21.03
N GLY A 94 10.65 8.05 -20.05
CA GLY A 94 11.20 8.03 -18.70
C GLY A 94 10.90 6.72 -17.95
N GLU A 95 11.64 6.48 -16.86
CA GLU A 95 11.38 5.32 -16.00
C GLU A 95 10.39 5.68 -14.88
N PRO A 96 9.43 4.79 -14.56
CA PRO A 96 8.56 5.02 -13.41
C PRO A 96 9.34 4.86 -12.10
N LEU A 97 8.93 5.62 -11.09
CA LEU A 97 9.47 5.61 -9.74
C LEU A 97 9.45 4.20 -9.14
N VAL A 98 8.37 3.45 -9.38
CA VAL A 98 8.20 2.05 -8.98
C VAL A 98 7.92 1.21 -10.22
N LYS A 99 8.66 0.12 -10.41
CA LYS A 99 8.51 -0.80 -11.55
C LYS A 99 7.69 -2.02 -11.16
N VAL A 100 6.83 -2.49 -12.06
CA VAL A 100 6.09 -3.75 -11.87
C VAL A 100 7.08 -4.90 -11.69
N GLY A 101 6.86 -5.71 -10.65
CA GLY A 101 7.73 -6.83 -10.30
C GLY A 101 8.81 -6.51 -9.26
N MET A 102 8.94 -5.25 -8.81
CA MET A 102 9.71 -4.93 -7.61
C MET A 102 9.15 -5.69 -6.39
N SER A 103 10.05 -6.06 -5.48
CA SER A 103 9.67 -6.70 -4.23
C SER A 103 8.98 -5.73 -3.28
N VAL A 104 8.19 -6.26 -2.34
CA VAL A 104 7.49 -5.47 -1.34
C VAL A 104 8.46 -4.56 -0.58
N ASP A 105 9.62 -5.08 -0.17
CA ASP A 105 10.59 -4.32 0.61
C ASP A 105 11.27 -3.20 -0.21
N GLU A 106 11.48 -3.40 -1.52
CA GLU A 106 11.97 -2.34 -2.42
C GLU A 106 10.94 -1.22 -2.57
N ILE A 107 9.65 -1.57 -2.71
CA ILE A 107 8.57 -0.59 -2.80
C ILE A 107 8.47 0.20 -1.48
N GLU A 108 8.50 -0.47 -0.33
CA GLU A 108 8.46 0.19 0.99
C GLU A 108 9.62 1.17 1.20
N ALA A 109 10.82 0.82 0.71
CA ALA A 109 11.97 1.72 0.76
C ALA A 109 11.75 2.99 -0.07
N ILE A 110 11.12 2.87 -1.24
CA ILE A 110 10.74 4.01 -2.09
C ILE A 110 9.67 4.85 -1.38
N LEU A 111 8.62 4.22 -0.84
CA LEU A 111 7.56 4.90 -0.09
C LEU A 111 8.13 5.71 1.08
N GLY A 112 9.17 5.21 1.75
CA GLY A 112 9.89 5.91 2.82
C GLY A 112 10.59 7.21 2.40
N ALA A 113 10.85 7.39 1.10
CA ALA A 113 11.40 8.63 0.55
C ALA A 113 10.32 9.56 -0.03
N MET A 114 9.07 9.10 -0.15
CA MET A 114 7.98 9.88 -0.73
C MET A 114 7.44 10.90 0.27
N PRO A 115 6.92 12.06 -0.21
CA PRO A 115 6.14 12.96 0.62
C PRO A 115 4.97 12.21 1.28
N GLN A 116 4.79 12.40 2.59
CA GLN A 116 3.74 11.75 3.38
C GLN A 116 2.33 11.95 2.80
N GLU A 117 2.09 13.11 2.17
CA GLU A 117 0.80 13.42 1.53
C GLU A 117 0.48 12.44 0.40
N ILE A 118 1.46 12.10 -0.44
CA ILE A 118 1.28 11.13 -1.53
C ILE A 118 0.98 9.75 -0.96
N VAL A 119 1.74 9.31 0.04
CA VAL A 119 1.52 8.01 0.70
C VAL A 119 0.11 7.94 1.31
N SER A 120 -0.31 9.00 2.00
CA SER A 120 -1.63 9.08 2.63
C SER A 120 -2.76 9.05 1.61
N GLU A 121 -2.57 9.71 0.47
CA GLU A 121 -3.54 9.75 -0.62
C GLU A 121 -3.72 8.37 -1.27
N ILE A 122 -2.63 7.66 -1.56
CA ILE A 122 -2.69 6.27 -2.07
C ILE A 122 -3.38 5.37 -1.03
N TRP A 123 -3.00 5.49 0.25
CA TRP A 123 -3.56 4.66 1.31
C TRP A 123 -5.07 4.89 1.49
N ALA A 124 -5.53 6.13 1.38
CA ALA A 124 -6.94 6.47 1.40
C ALA A 124 -7.69 5.86 0.20
N ALA A 125 -7.09 5.87 -0.99
CA ALA A 125 -7.65 5.25 -2.18
C ALA A 125 -7.80 3.73 -2.02
N ILE A 126 -6.79 3.06 -1.43
CA ILE A 126 -6.87 1.63 -1.08
C ILE A 126 -8.06 1.39 -0.14
N GLY A 127 -8.22 2.17 0.93
CA GLY A 127 -9.34 2.02 1.86
C GLY A 127 -10.73 2.40 1.31
N ALA A 128 -10.81 2.97 0.10
CA ALA A 128 -12.06 3.14 -0.63
C ALA A 128 -12.43 1.88 -1.44
N ILE A 129 -11.43 1.12 -1.90
CA ILE A 129 -11.59 -0.09 -2.69
C ILE A 129 -11.76 -1.31 -1.78
N VAL A 130 -10.99 -1.35 -0.69
CA VAL A 130 -10.93 -2.45 0.28
C VAL A 130 -11.22 -1.87 1.67
N PRO A 131 -12.49 -1.87 2.13
CA PRO A 131 -12.87 -1.21 3.38
C PRO A 131 -12.19 -1.72 4.65
N THR A 132 -11.58 -2.91 4.60
CA THR A 132 -10.81 -3.52 5.70
C THR A 132 -9.36 -3.06 5.73
N TRP A 133 -8.87 -2.43 4.67
CA TRP A 133 -7.54 -1.85 4.53
C TRP A 133 -7.67 -0.31 4.47
N GLY A 134 -6.55 0.40 4.45
CA GLY A 134 -6.56 1.86 4.44
C GLY A 134 -6.64 2.50 5.83
N PRO A 135 -6.70 3.84 5.89
CA PRO A 135 -6.83 4.56 7.16
C PRO A 135 -8.16 4.21 7.83
N TYR A 136 -8.12 3.96 9.13
CA TYR A 136 -9.33 3.72 9.93
C TYR A 136 -10.28 4.91 9.84
N LYS A 137 -11.53 4.65 9.41
CA LYS A 137 -12.57 5.68 9.20
C LYS A 137 -13.56 5.82 10.35
N GLY A 138 -13.26 5.29 11.54
CA GLY A 138 -14.21 5.36 12.66
C GLY A 138 -14.63 6.79 12.95
N GLU A 139 -15.93 7.00 13.13
CA GLU A 139 -16.45 8.28 13.61
C GLU A 139 -15.73 8.63 14.91
N PRO A 140 -15.36 9.90 15.14
CA PRO A 140 -14.88 10.33 16.44
C PRO A 140 -15.98 10.01 17.45
N THR A 141 -15.80 8.96 18.24
CA THR A 141 -16.65 8.71 19.40
C THR A 141 -16.51 9.93 20.28
N ASP A 142 -17.59 10.71 20.37
CA ASP A 142 -17.77 11.82 21.29
C ASP A 142 -17.38 11.32 22.69
N SER A 143 -16.13 11.54 23.10
CA SER A 143 -15.65 11.14 24.42
C SER A 143 -16.16 12.17 25.42
N LYS A 144 -17.46 12.11 25.69
CA LYS A 144 -18.06 12.64 26.92
C LYS A 144 -17.94 11.54 27.97
N ASN A 145 -16.86 11.60 28.75
CA ASN A 145 -16.82 11.08 30.11
C ASN A 145 -16.07 12.09 30.98
#